data_AF-A0A2N7FJQ2-F1
#
_entry.id   AF-A0A2N7FJQ2-F1
#
_cell.length_a   1.000
_cell.length_b   1.000
_cell.length_c   1.000
_cell.angle_alpha   90.00
_cell.angle_beta   90.00
_cell.angle_gamma   90.00
#
_symmetry.space_group_name_H-M   'P 1'
#
loop_
_entity.id
_entity.type
_entity.pdbx_description
1 polymer ?
#
loop_
_entity_poly.entity_id
_entity_poly.type
_entity_poly.pdbx_seq_one_letter_code
_entity_poly.pdbx_strand_id
1 'polypeptide(L)'
;MMLLKEIENNDVGIIYQRLGSIVSILSQVSTKISLTNFDVTNKILPAIRHKSCCIMYNKNGHPISFIIWKKFDSNDLVSLDNACREWHPLLGWNEGEDYLITHFFSNKRYVIDSIRMLKKKTFKKGDRVYYFNLRNKITRKTI
;
A
#
# COMPACT_ATOMS: atom_id res chain seq x y z
N MET A 1 0.48 -12.03 -28.94
CA MET A 1 1.44 -13.05 -28.48
C MET A 1 1.72 -12.78 -27.01
N MET A 2 1.23 -13.64 -26.10
CA MET A 2 1.37 -13.44 -24.67
C MET A 2 2.76 -13.93 -24.25
N LEU A 3 3.65 -13.01 -23.87
CA LEU A 3 4.98 -13.35 -23.36
C LEU A 3 4.82 -13.96 -21.96
N LEU A 4 4.72 -15.29 -21.90
CA LEU A 4 4.87 -16.04 -20.66
C LEU A 4 6.33 -15.93 -20.23
N LYS A 5 6.62 -15.00 -19.32
CA LYS A 5 7.93 -14.90 -18.69
C LYS A 5 7.92 -15.81 -17.45
N GLU A 6 8.83 -16.77 -17.42
CA GLU A 6 9.04 -17.62 -16.25
C GLU A 6 9.44 -16.71 -15.07
N ILE A 7 8.65 -16.71 -14.01
CA ILE A 7 8.96 -15.97 -12.78
C ILE A 7 9.86 -16.88 -11.96
N GLU A 8 11.08 -16.42 -11.65
CA GLU A 8 12.00 -17.20 -10.82
C GLU A 8 11.37 -17.54 -9.46
N ASN A 9 11.58 -18.77 -8.97
CA ASN A 9 10.98 -19.29 -7.73
C ASN A 9 11.17 -18.38 -6.49
N ASN A 10 12.26 -17.60 -6.44
CA ASN A 10 12.54 -16.69 -5.32
C ASN A 10 11.56 -15.51 -5.25
N ASP A 11 11.08 -15.01 -6.39
CA ASP A 11 10.12 -13.90 -6.42
C ASP A 11 8.75 -14.32 -5.88
N VAL A 12 8.34 -15.56 -6.19
CA VAL A 12 7.07 -16.12 -5.70
C VAL A 12 7.09 -16.25 -4.17
N GLY A 13 8.18 -16.78 -3.60
CA GLY A 13 8.36 -16.91 -2.15
C GLY A 13 8.24 -15.57 -1.42
N ILE A 14 8.89 -14.51 -1.95
CA ILE A 14 8.82 -13.15 -1.37
C ILE A 14 7.39 -12.61 -1.45
N ILE A 15 6.69 -12.82 -2.57
CA ILE A 15 5.31 -12.35 -2.74
C ILE A 15 4.40 -12.97 -1.67
N TYR A 16 4.47 -14.30 -1.49
CA TYR A 16 3.64 -15.00 -0.51
C TYR A 16 4.03 -14.68 0.94
N GLN A 17 5.32 -14.49 1.24
CA GLN A 17 5.77 -14.03 2.55
C GLN A 17 5.19 -12.65 2.89
N ARG A 18 5.22 -11.72 1.93
CA ARG A 18 4.64 -10.38 2.10
C ARG A 18 3.12 -10.43 2.25
N LEU A 19 2.44 -11.26 1.46
CA LEU A 19 1.00 -11.49 1.58
C LEU A 19 0.64 -12.03 2.96
N GLY A 20 1.32 -13.08 3.42
CA GLY A 20 1.12 -13.67 4.76
C GLY A 20 1.37 -12.67 5.88
N SER A 21 2.39 -11.80 5.73
CA SER A 21 2.68 -10.73 6.69
C SER A 21 1.55 -9.70 6.76
N ILE A 22 1.00 -9.28 5.61
CA ILE A 22 -0.13 -8.34 5.55
C ILE A 22 -1.39 -8.95 6.17
N VAL A 23 -1.70 -10.21 5.85
CA VAL A 23 -2.83 -10.95 6.44
C VAL A 23 -2.67 -11.07 7.96
N SER A 24 -1.46 -11.36 8.45
CA SER A 24 -1.17 -11.42 9.88
C SER A 24 -1.39 -10.08 10.60
N ILE A 25 -1.06 -8.95 9.96
CA ILE A 25 -1.36 -7.63 10.53
C ILE A 25 -2.87 -7.39 10.55
N LEU A 26 -3.56 -7.66 9.44
CA LEU A 26 -5.01 -7.43 9.34
C LEU A 26 -5.80 -8.21 10.40
N SER A 27 -5.42 -9.47 10.67
CA SER A 27 -6.06 -10.28 11.70
C SER A 27 -5.86 -9.76 13.13
N GLN A 28 -4.81 -8.97 13.37
CA GLN A 28 -4.53 -8.37 14.68
C GLN A 28 -5.21 -7.01 14.88
N VAL A 29 -5.29 -6.20 13.82
CA VAL A 29 -5.71 -4.80 13.92
C VAL A 29 -7.22 -4.65 13.76
N SER A 30 -7.87 -5.61 13.11
CA SER A 30 -9.26 -5.48 12.73
C SER A 30 -10.13 -6.67 13.12
N THR A 31 -11.04 -6.45 14.06
CA THR A 31 -12.20 -7.33 14.27
C THR A 31 -13.37 -7.00 13.33
N LYS A 32 -13.26 -5.92 12.53
CA LYS A 32 -14.39 -5.35 11.76
C LYS A 32 -14.19 -5.29 10.24
N ILE A 33 -13.01 -5.64 9.73
CA ILE A 33 -12.71 -5.61 8.29
C ILE A 33 -12.75 -7.03 7.79
N SER A 34 -13.77 -7.34 6.99
CA SER A 34 -13.78 -8.54 6.16
C SER A 34 -12.80 -8.31 5.01
N LEU A 35 -11.65 -8.98 5.05
CA LEU A 35 -10.75 -9.02 3.91
C LEU A 35 -11.40 -9.87 2.82
N THR A 36 -11.79 -9.27 1.70
CA THR A 36 -12.42 -10.00 0.60
C THR A 36 -11.37 -10.57 -0.36
N ASN A 37 -11.74 -11.60 -1.12
CA ASN A 37 -10.90 -12.10 -2.22
C ASN A 37 -10.56 -10.99 -3.23
N PHE A 38 -11.49 -10.05 -3.43
CA PHE A 38 -11.29 -8.89 -4.29
C PHE A 38 -10.18 -7.98 -3.76
N ASP A 39 -10.12 -7.75 -2.44
CA ASP A 39 -9.05 -6.96 -1.82
C ASP A 39 -7.67 -7.62 -2.01
N VAL A 40 -7.59 -8.93 -1.80
CA VAL A 40 -6.33 -9.66 -1.95
C VAL A 40 -5.85 -9.63 -3.41
N THR A 41 -6.72 -9.99 -4.34
CA THR A 41 -6.37 -10.20 -5.75
C THR A 41 -6.06 -8.90 -6.48
N ASN A 42 -6.75 -7.82 -6.15
CA ASN A 42 -6.62 -6.57 -6.90
C ASN A 42 -5.83 -5.49 -6.12
N LYS A 43 -5.67 -5.55 -4.77
CA LYS A 43 -4.96 -4.52 -3.96
C LYS A 43 -3.67 -5.04 -3.45
N ILE A 44 -3.75 -6.06 -2.62
CA ILE A 44 -2.58 -6.50 -1.86
C ILE A 44 -1.56 -7.15 -2.81
N LEU A 45 -1.99 -8.10 -3.64
CA LEU A 45 -1.08 -8.79 -4.56
C LEU A 45 -0.45 -7.85 -5.59
N PRO A 46 -1.20 -6.96 -6.28
CA PRO A 46 -0.59 -6.04 -7.21
C PRO A 46 0.33 -5.02 -6.52
N ALA A 47 -0.02 -4.52 -5.33
CA ALA A 47 0.89 -3.67 -4.55
C ALA A 47 2.23 -4.35 -4.26
N ILE A 48 2.20 -5.64 -3.90
CA ILE A 48 3.42 -6.41 -3.65
C ILE A 48 4.23 -6.56 -4.94
N ARG A 49 3.59 -6.95 -6.05
CA ARG A 49 4.23 -7.15 -7.36
C ARG A 49 4.88 -5.87 -7.90
N HIS A 50 4.21 -4.74 -7.72
CA HIS A 50 4.73 -3.43 -8.15
C HIS A 50 5.69 -2.79 -7.14
N LYS A 51 6.03 -3.49 -6.05
CA LYS A 51 6.85 -2.96 -4.95
C LYS A 51 6.28 -1.68 -4.32
N SER A 52 4.97 -1.46 -4.46
CA SER A 52 4.22 -0.32 -3.92
C SER A 52 3.59 -0.63 -2.56
N CYS A 53 4.26 -1.48 -1.78
CA CYS A 53 3.92 -1.77 -0.40
C CYS A 53 5.17 -1.83 0.48
N CYS A 54 5.00 -1.45 1.74
CA CYS A 54 6.05 -1.56 2.74
C CYS A 54 5.46 -2.17 4.01
N ILE A 55 6.17 -3.14 4.58
CA ILE A 55 5.76 -3.87 5.78
C ILE A 55 6.83 -3.61 6.83
N MET A 56 6.40 -3.17 8.01
CA MET A 56 7.29 -3.00 9.16
C MET A 56 7.20 -4.21 10.07
N TYR A 57 8.35 -4.54 10.65
CA TYR A 57 8.50 -5.64 11.59
C TYR A 57 9.04 -5.10 12.90
N ASN A 58 8.64 -5.72 14.02
CA ASN A 58 9.25 -5.43 15.32
C ASN A 58 10.62 -6.12 15.44
N LYS A 59 11.30 -5.89 16.57
CA LYS A 59 12.62 -6.47 16.88
C LYS A 59 12.66 -8.01 16.88
N ASN A 60 11.51 -8.67 17.02
CA ASN A 60 11.40 -10.14 17.01
C ASN A 60 11.04 -10.68 15.62
N GLY A 61 10.98 -9.81 14.59
CA GLY A 61 10.62 -10.22 13.24
C GLY A 61 9.12 -10.42 13.00
N HIS A 62 8.25 -10.00 13.92
CA HIS A 62 6.81 -10.06 13.69
C HIS A 62 6.31 -8.83 12.91
N PRO A 63 5.45 -9.01 11.90
CA PRO A 63 4.89 -7.90 11.15
C PRO A 63 3.93 -7.08 12.03
N ILE A 64 4.11 -5.76 12.08
CA ILE A 64 3.36 -4.86 12.98
C ILE A 64 2.53 -3.81 12.25
N SER A 65 2.92 -3.46 11.04
CA SER A 65 2.21 -2.50 10.20
C SER A 65 2.56 -2.66 8.73
N PHE A 66 1.66 -2.20 7.87
CA PHE A 66 1.93 -2.08 6.46
C PHE A 66 1.28 -0.83 5.88
N ILE A 67 1.82 -0.40 4.74
CA ILE A 67 1.26 0.65 3.91
C ILE A 67 1.26 0.19 2.46
N ILE A 68 0.22 0.57 1.73
CA ILE A 68 0.10 0.40 0.28
C ILE A 68 -0.10 1.78 -0.33
N TRP A 69 0.62 2.05 -1.41
CA TRP A 69 0.48 3.26 -2.19
C TRP A 69 0.35 2.97 -3.69
N LYS A 70 -0.11 3.96 -4.44
CA LYS A 70 0.00 4.05 -5.89
C LYS A 70 0.74 5.31 -6.28
N LYS A 71 1.40 5.31 -7.42
CA LYS A 71 1.96 6.51 -8.04
C LYS A 71 0.99 7.06 -9.10
N PHE A 72 0.77 8.37 -9.10
CA PHE A 72 -0.18 9.04 -10.00
C PHE A 72 0.30 10.44 -10.40
N ASP A 73 -0.27 10.98 -11.47
CA ASP A 73 -0.11 12.38 -11.87
C ASP A 73 -1.15 13.26 -11.17
N SER A 74 -0.72 14.18 -10.31
CA SER A 74 -1.62 15.08 -9.59
C SER A 74 -2.23 16.21 -10.42
N ASN A 75 -1.85 16.34 -11.69
CA ASN A 75 -2.49 17.27 -12.60
C ASN A 75 -3.91 16.82 -12.99
N ASP A 76 -4.25 15.54 -12.77
CA ASP A 76 -5.58 14.99 -13.03
C ASP A 76 -6.33 14.66 -11.72
N LEU A 77 -6.91 15.71 -11.12
CA LEU A 77 -7.70 15.60 -9.88
C LEU A 77 -9.00 14.81 -10.05
N VAL A 78 -9.54 14.71 -11.27
CA VAL A 78 -10.76 13.95 -11.57
C VAL A 78 -10.44 12.46 -11.55
N SER A 79 -9.34 12.04 -12.18
CA SER A 79 -8.85 10.66 -12.07
C SER A 79 -8.44 10.29 -10.65
N LEU A 80 -7.95 11.25 -9.85
CA LEU A 80 -7.66 11.04 -8.44
C LEU A 80 -8.94 10.73 -7.63
N ASP A 81 -9.98 11.56 -7.70
CA ASP A 81 -11.23 11.33 -6.96
C ASP A 81 -11.92 10.03 -7.42
N ASN A 82 -11.93 9.76 -8.73
CA ASN A 82 -12.49 8.53 -9.28
C ASN A 82 -11.71 7.29 -8.83
N ALA A 83 -10.39 7.26 -8.95
CA ALA A 83 -9.58 6.11 -8.54
C ALA A 83 -9.61 5.85 -7.02
N CYS A 84 -9.96 6.87 -6.25
CA CYS A 84 -10.14 6.78 -4.82
C CYS A 84 -11.51 6.21 -4.41
N ARG A 85 -12.57 6.46 -5.19
CA ARG A 85 -13.95 6.02 -4.90
C ARG A 85 -14.27 4.71 -5.58
N GLU A 86 -13.94 4.62 -6.85
CA GLU A 86 -14.03 3.42 -7.65
C GLU A 86 -12.62 2.87 -7.73
N TRP A 87 -12.41 1.79 -7.01
CA TRP A 87 -11.11 1.17 -6.95
C TRP A 87 -10.87 0.40 -8.26
N HIS A 88 -10.65 1.17 -9.32
CA HIS A 88 -10.62 0.75 -10.70
C HIS A 88 -9.15 0.50 -11.14
N PRO A 89 -8.92 -0.39 -12.11
CA PRO A 89 -7.67 -0.52 -12.86
C PRO A 89 -7.23 0.75 -13.62
N LEU A 90 -8.02 1.84 -13.62
CA LEU A 90 -7.78 3.06 -14.39
C LEU A 90 -6.52 3.82 -13.97
N LEU A 91 -6.15 3.78 -12.68
CA LEU A 91 -4.81 4.19 -12.26
C LEU A 91 -3.93 2.95 -12.13
N GLY A 92 -3.06 2.77 -13.10
CA GLY A 92 -1.88 1.92 -13.03
C GLY A 92 -1.06 2.22 -11.78
N TRP A 93 -0.30 1.23 -11.33
CA TRP A 93 0.44 1.33 -10.06
C TRP A 93 1.55 2.39 -10.07
N ASN A 94 1.98 2.83 -11.26
CA ASN A 94 3.12 3.70 -11.53
C ASN A 94 2.85 4.72 -12.65
N GLU A 95 1.87 5.61 -12.48
CA GLU A 95 1.46 6.56 -13.53
C GLU A 95 1.89 8.02 -13.29
N GLY A 96 2.79 8.27 -12.34
CA GLY A 96 3.31 9.60 -12.11
C GLY A 96 4.30 9.67 -10.95
N GLU A 97 4.56 10.89 -10.48
CA GLU A 97 5.57 11.14 -9.45
C GLU A 97 4.99 11.28 -8.04
N ASP A 98 3.69 11.47 -7.91
CA ASP A 98 3.05 11.67 -6.62
C ASP A 98 2.52 10.37 -6.05
N TYR A 99 2.51 10.28 -4.72
CA TYR A 99 2.11 9.07 -4.02
C TYR A 99 0.70 9.22 -3.48
N LEU A 100 -0.18 8.25 -3.73
CA LEU A 100 -1.46 8.11 -3.08
C LEU A 100 -1.42 6.91 -2.13
N ILE A 101 -1.49 7.16 -0.83
CA ILE A 101 -1.65 6.11 0.19
C ILE A 101 -3.09 5.62 0.12
N THR A 102 -3.24 4.33 -0.18
CA THR A 102 -4.56 3.69 -0.28
C THR A 102 -4.91 2.90 0.98
N HIS A 103 -3.90 2.32 1.65
CA HIS A 103 -4.10 1.53 2.85
C HIS A 103 -2.96 1.77 3.83
N PHE A 104 -3.31 1.95 5.10
CA PHE A 104 -2.36 1.94 6.21
C PHE A 104 -3.00 1.22 7.39
N PHE A 105 -2.37 0.14 7.83
CA PHE A 105 -2.80 -0.61 9.00
C PHE A 105 -1.60 -0.82 9.91
N SER A 106 -1.83 -0.62 11.20
CA SER A 106 -0.80 -0.80 12.21
C SER A 106 -1.44 -1.24 13.51
N ASN A 107 -0.75 -2.11 14.24
CA ASN A 107 -1.06 -2.34 15.64
C ASN A 107 -1.02 -1.00 16.38
N LYS A 108 -2.03 -0.74 17.22
CA LYS A 108 -2.23 0.53 17.95
C LYS A 108 -0.97 1.00 18.69
N ARG A 109 -0.22 0.06 19.27
CA ARG A 109 1.02 0.34 20.01
C ARG A 109 2.12 0.95 19.13
N TYR A 110 2.13 0.66 17.83
CA TYR A 110 3.22 1.00 16.92
C TYR A 110 2.83 2.02 15.84
N VAL A 111 1.63 2.63 15.91
CA VAL A 111 1.11 3.52 14.84
C VAL A 111 2.07 4.69 14.57
N ILE A 112 2.49 5.41 15.61
CA ILE A 112 3.32 6.61 15.47
C ILE A 112 4.70 6.26 14.91
N ASP A 113 5.33 5.21 15.46
CA ASP A 113 6.64 4.75 15.02
C ASP A 113 6.61 4.21 13.59
N SER A 114 5.53 3.51 13.23
CA SER A 114 5.30 3.04 11.86
C SER A 114 5.21 4.21 10.89
N ILE A 115 4.43 5.25 11.19
CA ILE A 115 4.33 6.45 10.34
C ILE A 115 5.68 7.13 10.18
N ARG A 116 6.43 7.29 11.29
CA ARG A 116 7.78 7.89 11.27
C ARG A 116 8.75 7.09 10.41
N MET A 117 8.79 5.77 10.59
CA MET A 117 9.67 4.89 9.81
C MET A 117 9.28 4.84 8.35
N LEU A 118 7.99 4.75 8.02
CA LEU A 118 7.50 4.76 6.66
C LEU A 118 7.83 6.08 5.95
N LYS A 119 7.69 7.22 6.64
CA LYS A 119 8.12 8.52 6.12
C LYS A 119 9.61 8.51 5.74
N LYS A 120 10.46 7.87 6.55
CA LYS A 120 11.91 7.82 6.33
C LYS A 120 12.36 6.80 5.28
N LYS A 121 11.69 5.64 5.21
CA LYS A 121 12.11 4.51 4.37
C LYS A 121 11.47 4.51 2.98
N THR A 122 10.25 4.99 2.87
CA THR A 122 9.45 4.84 1.64
C THR A 122 9.50 6.09 0.77
N PHE A 123 9.49 7.26 1.39
CA PHE A 123 9.39 8.54 0.69
C PHE A 123 10.67 9.36 0.86
N LYS A 124 10.97 10.16 -0.16
CA LYS A 124 12.12 11.08 -0.20
C LYS A 124 11.66 12.50 0.14
N LYS A 125 12.61 13.33 0.57
CA LYS A 125 12.37 14.76 0.80
C LYS A 125 11.86 15.40 -0.50
N GLY A 126 10.74 16.12 -0.42
CA GLY A 126 10.10 16.73 -1.59
C GLY A 126 9.00 15.90 -2.24
N ASP A 127 8.89 14.61 -1.91
CA ASP A 127 7.78 13.78 -2.41
C ASP A 127 6.44 14.35 -1.94
N ARG A 128 5.47 14.40 -2.86
CA ARG A 128 4.08 14.76 -2.54
C ARG A 128 3.30 13.48 -2.26
N VAL A 129 2.75 13.41 -1.05
CA VAL A 129 2.01 12.25 -0.56
C VAL A 129 0.57 12.65 -0.25
N TYR A 130 -0.36 11.94 -0.85
CA TYR A 130 -1.80 12.13 -0.74
C TYR A 130 -2.40 10.96 0.05
N TYR A 131 -3.37 11.24 0.91
CA TYR A 131 -4.05 10.22 1.72
C TYR A 131 -5.45 10.67 2.14
N PHE A 132 -6.30 9.72 2.49
CA PHE A 132 -7.60 9.99 3.09
C PHE A 132 -7.47 10.27 4.59
N ASN A 133 -8.01 11.40 5.02
CA ASN A 133 -8.19 11.66 6.44
C ASN A 133 -9.44 10.95 6.99
N LEU A 134 -9.66 11.06 8.30
CA LEU A 134 -10.80 10.42 8.99
C LEU A 134 -12.18 10.87 8.50
N ARG A 135 -12.27 11.96 7.72
CA ARG A 135 -13.51 12.47 7.11
C ARG A 135 -13.64 12.07 5.64
N ASN A 136 -12.84 11.10 5.18
CA ASN A 136 -12.75 10.68 3.78
C ASN A 136 -12.45 11.84 2.81
N LYS A 137 -11.71 12.86 3.26
CA LYS A 137 -11.20 13.92 2.38
C LYS A 137 -9.74 13.66 2.03
N ILE A 138 -9.41 13.84 0.75
CA ILE A 138 -8.04 13.79 0.26
C ILE A 138 -7.25 14.92 0.92
N THR A 139 -6.11 14.56 1.52
CA THR A 139 -5.17 15.47 2.15
C THR A 139 -3.81 15.29 1.50
N ARG A 140 -3.10 16.39 1.23
CA ARG A 140 -1.74 16.40 0.67
C ARG A 140 -0.72 16.76 1.75
N LYS A 141 0.42 16.08 1.74
CA LYS A 141 1.60 16.41 2.54
C LYS A 141 2.87 16.29 1.71
N THR A 142 3.74 17.29 1.80
CA THR A 142 5.10 17.21 1.25
C THR A 142 6.04 16.70 2.33
N ILE A 143 6.88 15.72 1.99
CA ILE A 143 7.75 14.99 2.93
C ILE A 143 9.01 15.78 3.27
#